data_AF-A0A519RZ12-F1
#
_entry.id   AF-A0A519RZ12-F1
#
_cell.length_a   1.000
_cell.length_b   1.000
_cell.length_c   1.000
_cell.angle_alpha   90.00
_cell.angle_beta   90.00
_cell.angle_gamma   90.00
#
_symmetry.space_group_name_H-M   'P 1'
#
loop_
_entity.id
_entity.type
_entity.pdbx_description
1 polymer ?
#
loop_
_entity_poly.entity_id
_entity_poly.type
_entity_poly.pdbx_seq_one_letter_code
_entity_poly.pdbx_strand_id
1 'polypeptide(L)'
;MFEKEGVIVYVSGNDHTKKEEDREIKFFPIRNVRVKDVYIDDPTGLVHFHLMLGPIIDSNNIPLQETGNKDKSLPPYNFIKNQDRWSSSICKWHKKVESLVDFDNNFKDFLFFNINLRHSEKYYNCQVTVAYDSIESASIFKLHEDKNYLLDIAVYNSSADKNKFEDFSIKIEYDTDDFFITNPESIVIGAVSDYRKFKIITRDIKTRSSSAYLKLISYKNDGSNDTVRYEELIRLDIKRSSSKLYTFIGISVFGVLGTSLLALSVSQLNKVNANRSIFIPLLILALISLLISAIGQFHFFNKRNYHSDGRHFNMEKVRDAMPDAMHINSLYTTSSVMEIPIKARYHFLLLKKSNLSASAGTSAYLITAQQNDYDASMYGNNEQFTGMYTKNEFLLPAVFNIGLGYEYAIADRLNIAAEPFLKIPLRGMGIGNLPVTSA
;
A
#
# COMPACT_ATOMS: atom_id res chain seq x y z
N MET A 1 33.96 -20.43 -7.85
CA MET A 1 33.93 -18.98 -8.09
C MET A 1 34.88 -18.72 -9.26
N PHE A 2 34.36 -18.42 -10.44
CA PHE A 2 35.20 -18.20 -11.63
C PHE A 2 35.64 -16.74 -11.62
N GLU A 3 36.87 -16.47 -11.17
CA GLU A 3 37.49 -15.17 -11.42
C GLU A 3 37.67 -15.03 -12.93
N LYS A 4 36.84 -14.20 -13.58
CA LYS A 4 36.97 -13.86 -14.99
C LYS A 4 37.64 -12.50 -15.13
N GLU A 5 38.62 -12.44 -16.01
CA GLU A 5 39.26 -11.18 -16.40
C GLU A 5 38.45 -10.53 -17.52
N GLY A 6 38.47 -9.19 -17.56
CA GLY A 6 37.75 -8.39 -18.53
C GLY A 6 38.42 -7.04 -18.74
N VAL A 7 37.87 -6.24 -19.64
CA VAL A 7 38.36 -4.89 -19.96
C VAL A 7 37.18 -3.94 -19.96
N ILE A 8 37.31 -2.82 -19.24
CA ILE A 8 36.38 -1.68 -19.37
C ILE A 8 36.76 -0.92 -20.64
N VAL A 9 35.78 -0.62 -21.48
CA VAL A 9 35.94 0.12 -22.74
C VAL A 9 35.10 1.40 -22.72
N TYR A 10 35.66 2.49 -23.25
CA TYR A 10 34.91 3.69 -23.62
C TYR A 10 34.37 3.50 -25.03
N VAL A 11 33.08 3.81 -25.22
CA VAL A 11 32.44 3.73 -26.53
C VAL A 11 32.23 5.14 -27.07
N SER A 12 32.85 5.46 -28.20
CA SER A 12 32.62 6.71 -28.93
C SER A 12 31.79 6.46 -30.18
N GLY A 13 31.22 7.53 -30.75
CA GLY A 13 30.49 7.46 -32.01
C GLY A 13 29.08 6.85 -31.91
N ASN A 14 28.61 6.56 -30.70
CA ASN A 14 27.22 6.14 -30.44
C ASN A 14 26.29 7.36 -30.34
N ASP A 15 26.24 8.18 -31.40
CA ASP A 15 25.36 9.34 -31.48
C ASP A 15 23.92 8.88 -31.78
N HIS A 16 23.06 8.93 -30.77
CA HIS A 16 21.66 8.51 -30.87
C HIS A 16 20.82 9.36 -31.83
N THR A 17 21.33 10.52 -32.27
CA THR A 17 20.67 11.36 -33.29
C THR A 17 20.85 10.82 -34.71
N LYS A 18 21.83 9.92 -34.93
CA LYS A 18 22.04 9.24 -36.21
C LYS A 18 21.32 7.88 -36.22
N LYS A 19 20.91 7.45 -37.42
CA LYS A 19 20.44 6.08 -37.65
C LYS A 19 21.54 5.09 -37.32
N GLU A 20 21.17 3.90 -36.87
CA GLU A 20 22.11 2.88 -36.39
C GLU A 20 23.16 2.50 -37.44
N GLU A 21 22.75 2.42 -38.71
CA GLU A 21 23.60 2.17 -39.88
C GLU A 21 24.66 3.26 -40.13
N ASP A 22 24.45 4.48 -39.64
CA ASP A 22 25.33 5.64 -39.82
C ASP A 22 26.21 5.93 -38.60
N ARG A 23 26.18 5.09 -37.55
CA ARG A 23 26.97 5.27 -36.34
C ARG A 23 28.35 4.65 -36.49
N GLU A 24 29.39 5.48 -36.39
CA GLU A 24 30.79 5.01 -36.37
C GLU A 24 31.22 4.63 -34.95
N ILE A 25 30.73 3.49 -34.45
CA ILE A 25 31.03 3.03 -33.09
C ILE A 25 32.51 2.61 -32.98
N LYS A 26 33.26 3.25 -32.08
CA LYS A 26 34.65 2.88 -31.75
C LYS A 26 34.78 2.55 -30.28
N PHE A 27 35.51 1.48 -29.97
CA PHE A 27 35.77 1.01 -28.61
C PHE A 27 37.22 1.31 -28.23
N PHE A 28 37.40 2.06 -27.14
CA PHE A 28 38.71 2.38 -26.58
C PHE A 28 38.88 1.65 -25.25
N PRO A 29 39.80 0.68 -25.13
CA PRO A 29 40.05 0.02 -23.86
C PRO A 29 40.61 1.03 -22.84
N ILE A 30 39.98 1.09 -21.67
CA ILE A 30 40.37 1.99 -20.58
C ILE A 30 41.18 1.23 -19.54
N ARG A 31 40.74 0.03 -19.14
CA ARG A 31 41.28 -0.63 -17.94
C ARG A 31 41.03 -2.12 -17.90
N ASN A 32 42.02 -2.88 -17.43
CA ASN A 32 41.80 -4.28 -17.06
C ASN A 32 40.94 -4.36 -15.80
N VAL A 33 40.06 -5.34 -15.72
CA VAL A 33 39.25 -5.64 -14.54
C VAL A 33 39.21 -7.14 -14.28
N ARG A 34 38.98 -7.48 -13.02
CA ARG A 34 38.68 -8.85 -12.61
C ARG A 34 37.37 -8.89 -11.88
N VAL A 35 36.45 -9.75 -12.32
CA VAL A 35 35.17 -9.96 -11.65
C VAL A 35 35.44 -10.75 -10.37
N LYS A 36 35.22 -10.12 -9.21
CA LYS A 36 35.39 -10.73 -7.89
C LYS A 36 34.12 -11.41 -7.42
N ASP A 37 32.98 -10.82 -7.73
CA ASP A 37 31.69 -11.38 -7.37
C ASP A 37 30.63 -10.98 -8.38
N VAL A 38 29.60 -11.82 -8.48
CA VAL A 38 28.41 -11.57 -9.27
C VAL A 38 27.22 -12.03 -8.45
N TYR A 39 26.30 -11.12 -8.18
CA TYR A 39 25.03 -11.48 -7.56
C TYR A 39 23.87 -10.87 -8.35
N ILE A 40 22.74 -11.55 -8.26
CA ILE A 40 21.49 -11.05 -8.79
C ILE A 40 20.76 -10.42 -7.61
N ASP A 41 20.38 -9.16 -7.75
CA ASP A 41 19.55 -8.49 -6.75
C ASP A 41 18.10 -8.94 -6.95
N ASP A 42 17.67 -9.92 -6.16
CA ASP A 42 16.36 -10.58 -6.29
C ASP A 42 15.15 -9.62 -6.41
N PRO A 43 15.09 -8.47 -5.70
CA PRO A 43 13.99 -7.52 -5.83
C PRO A 43 13.96 -6.79 -7.18
N THR A 44 15.13 -6.46 -7.76
CA THR A 44 15.23 -5.65 -8.99
C THR A 44 15.48 -6.50 -10.25
N GLY A 45 15.95 -7.74 -10.09
CA GLY A 45 16.40 -8.60 -11.18
C GLY A 45 17.71 -8.15 -11.82
N LEU A 46 18.37 -7.13 -11.28
CA LEU A 46 19.63 -6.59 -11.82
C LEU A 46 20.80 -7.51 -11.45
N VAL A 47 21.75 -7.63 -12.37
CA VAL A 47 23.00 -8.36 -12.13
C VAL A 47 24.07 -7.35 -11.72
N HIS A 48 24.53 -7.46 -10.47
CA HIS A 48 25.58 -6.62 -9.93
C HIS A 48 26.93 -7.33 -10.06
N PHE A 49 27.88 -6.65 -10.71
CA PHE A 49 29.26 -7.10 -10.81
C PHE A 49 30.12 -6.34 -9.81
N HIS A 50 30.79 -7.07 -8.92
CA HIS A 50 31.85 -6.50 -8.10
C HIS A 50 33.19 -6.66 -8.83
N LEU A 51 33.75 -5.54 -9.28
CA LEU A 51 34.96 -5.53 -10.09
C LEU A 51 36.17 -5.08 -9.27
N MET A 52 37.25 -5.86 -9.31
CA MET A 52 38.57 -5.40 -8.92
C MET A 52 39.23 -4.72 -10.12
N LEU A 53 39.54 -3.43 -10.00
CA LEU A 53 40.13 -2.65 -11.07
C LEU A 53 41.63 -2.89 -11.17
N GLY A 54 42.11 -3.31 -12.35
CA GLY A 54 43.53 -3.52 -12.68
C GLY A 54 44.23 -2.21 -13.07
N PRO A 55 45.34 -2.20 -13.82
CA PRO A 55 45.95 -0.96 -14.33
C PRO A 55 45.17 -0.38 -15.52
N ILE A 56 45.29 0.95 -15.73
CA ILE A 56 44.80 1.65 -16.93
C ILE A 56 45.57 1.12 -18.14
N ILE A 57 44.86 0.83 -19.23
CA ILE A 57 45.44 0.39 -20.49
C ILE A 57 45.56 1.62 -21.39
N ASP A 58 46.76 1.90 -21.88
CA ASP A 58 46.95 2.91 -22.92
C ASP A 58 46.37 2.35 -24.23
N SER A 59 45.25 2.92 -24.67
CA SER A 59 44.65 2.55 -25.95
C SER A 59 45.50 3.12 -27.08
N ASN A 60 46.45 2.33 -27.59
CA ASN A 60 47.17 2.55 -28.85
C ASN A 60 47.98 3.88 -28.94
N ASN A 61 48.79 4.21 -27.93
CA ASN A 61 49.61 5.44 -27.92
C ASN A 61 48.77 6.71 -28.15
N ILE A 62 47.50 6.71 -27.71
CA ILE A 62 46.75 7.96 -27.59
C ILE A 62 47.21 8.53 -26.25
N PRO A 63 48.16 9.48 -26.22
CA PRO A 63 48.62 9.99 -24.96
C PRO A 63 47.40 10.56 -24.25
N LEU A 64 47.15 10.06 -23.05
CA LEU A 64 46.27 10.66 -22.06
C LEU A 64 46.86 12.03 -21.69
N GLN A 65 46.85 12.99 -22.63
CA GLN A 65 47.40 14.33 -22.41
C GLN A 65 46.41 15.12 -21.55
N GLU A 66 46.97 15.90 -20.62
CA GLU A 66 46.27 16.87 -19.76
C GLU A 66 45.65 18.06 -20.54
N THR A 67 45.39 17.92 -21.83
CA THR A 67 44.84 19.01 -22.63
C THR A 67 43.33 19.09 -22.40
N GLY A 68 42.89 20.17 -21.76
CA GLY A 68 41.49 20.53 -21.56
C GLY A 68 40.60 20.11 -22.73
N ASN A 69 39.76 19.13 -22.46
CA ASN A 69 39.01 18.30 -23.40
C ASN A 69 38.22 19.13 -24.44
N LYS A 70 38.71 19.24 -25.68
CA LYS A 70 37.98 19.85 -26.81
C LYS A 70 37.43 18.81 -27.80
N ASP A 71 37.95 17.59 -27.82
CA ASP A 71 37.50 16.54 -28.73
C ASP A 71 36.64 15.50 -28.00
N LYS A 72 35.31 15.59 -28.21
CA LYS A 72 34.33 14.68 -27.61
C LYS A 72 34.45 13.23 -28.11
N SER A 73 35.27 12.97 -29.13
CA SER A 73 35.47 11.62 -29.67
C SER A 73 36.50 10.80 -28.88
N LEU A 74 37.25 11.44 -27.97
CA LEU A 74 38.28 10.79 -27.16
C LEU A 74 37.80 10.49 -25.72
N PRO A 75 38.30 9.40 -25.11
CA PRO A 75 37.99 9.05 -23.72
C PRO A 75 38.43 10.16 -22.74
N PRO A 76 37.56 10.61 -21.80
CA PRO A 76 37.96 11.60 -20.79
C PRO A 76 39.08 11.08 -19.87
N TYR A 77 40.03 11.95 -19.52
CA TYR A 77 41.20 11.59 -18.70
C TYR A 77 40.85 11.02 -17.31
N ASN A 78 39.72 11.43 -16.72
CA ASN A 78 39.26 11.00 -15.40
C ASN A 78 37.96 10.20 -15.50
N PHE A 79 38.06 8.87 -15.63
CA PHE A 79 36.88 7.99 -15.54
C PHE A 79 36.44 7.69 -14.11
N ILE A 80 37.37 7.75 -13.15
CA ILE A 80 37.12 7.38 -11.76
C ILE A 80 38.00 8.27 -10.88
N LYS A 81 37.40 9.13 -10.04
CA LYS A 81 38.13 9.76 -8.94
C LYS A 81 38.26 8.71 -7.83
N ASN A 82 39.48 8.38 -7.42
CA ASN A 82 39.71 7.59 -6.21
C ASN A 82 38.96 8.26 -5.06
N GLN A 83 37.85 7.67 -4.62
CA GLN A 83 37.32 7.96 -3.30
C GLN A 83 38.01 7.01 -2.34
N ASP A 84 38.83 7.56 -1.45
CA ASP A 84 39.41 6.80 -0.35
C ASP A 84 38.27 6.16 0.45
N ARG A 85 38.19 4.83 0.37
CA ARG A 85 37.34 3.92 1.16
C ARG A 85 35.97 4.49 1.57
N TRP A 86 34.91 3.98 0.95
CA TRP A 86 33.60 3.96 1.61
C TRP A 86 33.74 3.16 2.91
N SER A 87 33.86 3.87 4.03
CA SER A 87 33.60 3.35 5.35
C SER A 87 32.26 2.61 5.29
N SER A 88 32.23 1.34 5.69
CA SER A 88 31.02 0.52 5.76
C SER A 88 29.99 1.02 6.79
N SER A 89 30.24 2.18 7.41
CA SER A 89 29.25 2.85 8.24
C SER A 89 28.07 3.29 7.38
N ILE A 90 26.86 2.94 7.84
CA ILE A 90 25.60 3.36 7.23
C ILE A 90 25.53 4.89 7.29
N CYS A 91 25.94 5.54 6.22
CA CYS A 91 25.89 6.99 6.10
C CYS A 91 24.43 7.42 5.88
N LYS A 92 23.94 8.37 6.67
CA LYS A 92 22.59 8.94 6.53
C LYS A 92 22.41 9.49 5.12
N TRP A 93 21.23 9.33 4.53
CA TRP A 93 20.98 9.71 3.14
C TRP A 93 21.38 11.16 2.81
N HIS A 94 21.02 12.13 3.66
CA HIS A 94 21.36 13.54 3.41
C HIS A 94 22.88 13.80 3.34
N LYS A 95 23.71 13.02 4.05
CA LYS A 95 25.18 13.14 3.96
C LYS A 95 25.72 12.64 2.61
N LYS A 96 25.04 11.67 2.00
CA LYS A 96 25.35 11.23 0.63
C LYS A 96 25.00 12.32 -0.38
N VAL A 97 23.86 13.00 -0.19
CA VAL A 97 23.45 14.13 -1.04
C VAL A 97 24.41 15.31 -0.86
N GLU A 98 24.78 15.67 0.37
CA GLU A 98 25.78 16.71 0.65
C GLU A 98 27.10 16.41 -0.06
N SER A 99 27.58 15.17 0.03
CA SER A 99 28.79 14.74 -0.68
C SER A 99 28.67 14.83 -2.20
N LEU A 100 27.47 14.62 -2.76
CA LEU A 100 27.18 14.76 -4.20
C LEU A 100 27.22 16.24 -4.62
N VAL A 101 26.64 17.13 -3.82
CA VAL A 101 26.65 18.57 -4.05
C VAL A 101 28.06 19.15 -3.93
N ASP A 102 28.85 18.68 -2.96
CA ASP A 102 30.26 19.04 -2.82
C ASP A 102 31.10 18.53 -4.00
N PHE A 103 30.71 17.38 -4.56
CA PHE A 103 31.38 16.78 -5.71
C PHE A 103 31.13 17.56 -7.01
N ASP A 104 29.90 18.01 -7.25
CA ASP A 104 29.52 18.76 -8.45
C ASP A 104 28.59 19.93 -8.10
N ASN A 105 29.08 21.14 -8.36
CA ASN A 105 28.34 22.40 -8.15
C ASN A 105 27.04 22.46 -8.98
N ASN A 106 26.88 21.66 -10.04
CA ASN A 106 25.64 21.58 -10.80
C ASN A 106 24.45 21.10 -9.96
N PHE A 107 24.69 20.46 -8.82
CA PHE A 107 23.66 20.03 -7.88
C PHE A 107 23.31 21.07 -6.81
N LYS A 108 23.89 22.27 -6.85
CA LYS A 108 23.52 23.38 -5.96
C LYS A 108 22.16 23.96 -6.35
N ASP A 109 21.40 24.40 -5.34
CA ASP A 109 20.05 24.94 -5.51
C ASP A 109 19.02 23.94 -6.06
N PHE A 110 19.23 22.64 -5.83
CA PHE A 110 18.29 21.57 -6.11
C PHE A 110 17.58 21.10 -4.84
N LEU A 111 16.35 20.64 -5.03
CA LEU A 111 15.60 19.93 -4.00
C LEU A 111 15.68 18.43 -4.26
N PHE A 112 16.31 17.71 -3.36
CA PHE A 112 16.44 16.27 -3.42
C PHE A 112 15.36 15.61 -2.58
N PHE A 113 14.78 14.53 -3.12
CA PHE A 113 13.81 13.72 -2.43
C PHE A 113 14.32 12.29 -2.32
N ASN A 114 14.04 11.64 -1.20
CA ASN A 114 14.15 10.20 -1.05
C ASN A 114 12.87 9.68 -0.45
N ILE A 115 12.16 8.94 -1.28
CA ILE A 115 10.81 8.47 -1.03
C ILE A 115 10.91 6.97 -0.87
N ASN A 116 10.55 6.50 0.32
CA ASN A 116 10.60 5.10 0.66
C ASN A 116 9.23 4.69 1.18
N LEU A 117 8.73 3.58 0.66
CA LEU A 117 7.48 2.99 1.09
C LEU A 117 7.75 1.63 1.70
N ARG A 118 7.35 1.45 2.97
CA ARG A 118 7.56 0.20 3.71
C ARG A 118 6.30 -0.24 4.39
N HIS A 119 6.17 -1.54 4.62
CA HIS A 119 5.05 -2.06 5.41
C HIS A 119 5.15 -1.58 6.87
N SER A 120 4.03 -1.18 7.48
CA SER A 120 4.05 -0.66 8.85
C SER A 120 4.31 -1.75 9.88
N GLU A 121 3.86 -2.98 9.59
CA GLU A 121 4.10 -4.15 10.44
C GLU A 121 5.37 -4.86 9.99
N LYS A 122 6.20 -5.33 10.94
CA LYS A 122 7.47 -6.02 10.66
C LYS A 122 7.30 -7.46 10.10
N TYR A 123 6.13 -7.84 9.60
CA TYR A 123 5.89 -9.20 9.13
C TYR A 123 6.62 -9.46 7.79
N TYR A 124 7.41 -10.54 7.77
CA TYR A 124 8.32 -10.90 6.69
C TYR A 124 7.68 -11.11 5.31
N ASN A 125 6.36 -11.31 5.23
CA ASN A 125 5.69 -11.75 4.00
C ASN A 125 4.99 -10.63 3.21
N CYS A 126 5.08 -9.38 3.65
CA CYS A 126 4.43 -8.24 2.97
C CYS A 126 5.44 -7.12 2.69
N GLN A 127 6.59 -7.47 2.09
CA GLN A 127 7.56 -6.47 1.65
C GLN A 127 6.99 -5.67 0.47
N VAL A 128 7.21 -4.35 0.48
CA VAL A 128 6.91 -3.49 -0.66
C VAL A 128 7.94 -3.82 -1.73
N THR A 129 7.49 -4.29 -2.89
CA THR A 129 8.37 -4.51 -4.04
C THR A 129 8.38 -3.27 -4.91
N VAL A 130 9.57 -2.74 -5.20
CA VAL A 130 9.76 -1.67 -6.18
C VAL A 130 10.07 -2.32 -7.52
N ALA A 131 9.34 -1.94 -8.56
CA ALA A 131 9.62 -2.33 -9.94
C ALA A 131 9.82 -1.08 -10.78
N TYR A 132 10.54 -1.18 -11.90
CA TYR A 132 10.66 -0.09 -12.86
C TYR A 132 9.83 -0.42 -14.10
N ASP A 133 8.95 0.50 -14.49
CA ASP A 133 8.22 0.42 -15.75
C ASP A 133 9.05 1.11 -16.84
N SER A 134 9.56 0.33 -17.79
CA SER A 134 10.37 0.88 -18.88
C SER A 134 9.57 1.69 -19.90
N ILE A 135 8.24 1.52 -19.94
CA ILE A 135 7.37 2.25 -20.86
C ILE A 135 7.10 3.65 -20.31
N GLU A 136 6.71 3.71 -19.03
CA GLU A 136 6.43 4.98 -18.34
C GLU A 136 7.71 5.65 -17.81
N SER A 137 8.84 4.94 -17.85
CA SER A 137 10.11 5.36 -17.24
C SER A 137 9.97 5.75 -15.78
N ALA A 138 9.11 5.03 -15.05
CA ALA A 138 8.72 5.37 -13.69
C ALA A 138 8.87 4.16 -12.74
N SER A 139 9.12 4.46 -11.47
CA SER A 139 9.14 3.43 -10.42
C SER A 139 7.72 3.13 -9.95
N ILE A 140 7.39 1.84 -9.87
CA ILE A 140 6.11 1.32 -9.39
C ILE A 140 6.31 0.65 -8.04
N PHE A 141 5.55 1.09 -7.04
CA PHE A 141 5.46 0.41 -5.75
C PHE A 141 4.32 -0.59 -5.76
N LYS A 142 4.63 -1.87 -5.56
CA LYS A 142 3.63 -2.94 -5.49
C LYS A 142 3.16 -3.13 -4.05
N LEU A 143 1.87 -2.91 -3.83
CA LEU A 143 1.19 -2.97 -2.53
C LEU A 143 0.14 -4.09 -2.53
N HIS A 144 -0.41 -4.36 -1.36
CA HIS A 144 -1.51 -5.29 -1.15
C HIS A 144 -2.67 -4.57 -0.46
N GLU A 145 -3.89 -4.89 -0.85
CA GLU A 145 -5.12 -4.33 -0.23
C GLU A 145 -5.22 -4.65 1.28
N ASP A 146 -5.95 -3.80 2.02
CA ASP A 146 -6.19 -3.92 3.47
C ASP A 146 -4.91 -4.07 4.30
N LYS A 147 -3.85 -3.38 3.86
CA LYS A 147 -2.56 -3.27 4.55
C LYS A 147 -2.21 -1.82 4.85
N ASN A 148 -1.45 -1.67 5.92
CA ASN A 148 -0.90 -0.40 6.38
C ASN A 148 0.57 -0.31 5.97
N TYR A 149 0.93 0.83 5.39
CA TYR A 149 2.26 1.18 4.93
C TYR A 149 2.70 2.50 5.55
N LEU A 150 4.01 2.73 5.58
CA LEU A 150 4.64 3.99 5.96
C LEU A 150 5.37 4.53 4.75
N LEU A 151 4.91 5.68 4.25
CA LEU A 151 5.57 6.51 3.27
C LEU A 151 6.53 7.44 4.02
N ASP A 152 7.81 7.11 3.98
CA ASP A 152 8.88 7.95 4.48
C ASP A 152 9.33 8.89 3.35
N ILE A 153 9.28 10.20 3.58
CA ILE A 153 9.78 11.22 2.66
C ILE A 153 10.93 11.94 3.37
N ALA A 154 12.14 11.76 2.86
CA ALA A 154 13.29 12.59 3.23
C ALA A 154 13.50 13.65 2.16
N VAL A 155 13.73 14.88 2.59
CA VAL A 155 13.98 16.01 1.69
C VAL A 155 15.31 16.65 2.06
N TYR A 156 16.07 17.06 1.05
CA TYR A 156 17.31 17.80 1.24
C TYR A 156 17.39 18.96 0.27
N ASN A 157 17.51 20.18 0.79
CA ASN A 157 17.68 21.39 -0.01
C ASN A 157 19.17 21.73 -0.08
N SER A 158 19.76 21.67 -1.28
CA SER A 158 21.17 21.97 -1.51
C SER A 158 21.47 23.46 -1.72
N SER A 159 20.49 24.34 -1.55
CA SER A 159 20.69 25.79 -1.62
C SER A 159 21.71 26.26 -0.60
N ALA A 160 22.68 27.07 -1.05
CA ALA A 160 23.70 27.66 -0.18
C ALA A 160 23.11 28.74 0.74
N ASP A 161 21.98 29.33 0.35
CA ASP A 161 21.29 30.37 1.12
C ASP A 161 20.36 29.75 2.15
N LYS A 162 20.79 29.81 3.41
CA LYS A 162 20.03 29.28 4.55
C LYS A 162 18.76 30.06 4.87
N ASN A 163 18.59 31.26 4.32
CA ASN A 163 17.38 32.05 4.56
C ASN A 163 16.24 31.67 3.58
N LYS A 164 16.51 30.86 2.55
CA LYS A 164 15.50 30.37 1.59
C LYS A 164 14.79 29.08 2.01
N PHE A 165 15.00 28.59 3.24
CA PHE A 165 14.35 27.35 3.70
C PHE A 165 12.84 27.53 3.87
N GLU A 166 12.39 28.71 4.30
CA GLU A 166 10.98 28.96 4.61
C GLU A 166 10.06 28.97 3.37
N ASP A 167 10.64 28.97 2.16
CA ASP A 167 9.87 29.18 0.93
C ASP A 167 9.34 27.89 0.30
N PHE A 168 9.69 26.69 0.79
CA PHE A 168 9.25 25.45 0.12
C PHE A 168 8.20 24.69 0.91
N SER A 169 7.10 24.35 0.21
CA SER A 169 6.10 23.42 0.72
C SER A 169 5.90 22.24 -0.22
N ILE A 170 5.55 21.07 0.33
CA ILE A 170 5.24 19.87 -0.45
C ILE A 170 3.80 19.49 -0.18
N LYS A 171 2.98 19.42 -1.22
CA LYS A 171 1.63 18.86 -1.15
C LYS A 171 1.63 17.46 -1.72
N ILE A 172 0.88 16.58 -1.06
CA ILE A 172 0.67 15.21 -1.51
C ILE A 172 -0.79 15.10 -1.96
N GLU A 173 -1.01 14.73 -3.21
CA GLU A 173 -2.33 14.47 -3.77
C GLU A 173 -2.41 13.00 -4.23
N TYR A 174 -3.61 12.45 -4.30
CA TYR A 174 -3.86 11.12 -4.83
C TYR A 174 -5.24 11.06 -5.49
N ASP A 175 -5.40 10.16 -6.46
CA ASP A 175 -6.49 10.18 -7.44
C ASP A 175 -7.54 9.07 -7.28
N THR A 176 -7.43 8.26 -6.23
CA THR A 176 -8.29 7.10 -6.02
C THR A 176 -8.75 6.94 -4.57
N ASP A 177 -9.86 6.23 -4.40
CA ASP A 177 -10.37 5.75 -3.13
C ASP A 177 -9.74 4.42 -2.68
N ASP A 178 -8.88 3.81 -3.50
CA ASP A 178 -8.26 2.51 -3.20
C ASP A 178 -7.23 2.58 -2.08
N PHE A 179 -6.78 3.77 -1.71
CA PHE A 179 -5.94 3.98 -0.54
C PHE A 179 -6.19 5.36 0.07
N PHE A 180 -5.70 5.54 1.28
CA PHE A 180 -5.76 6.79 2.02
C PHE A 180 -4.39 7.11 2.60
N ILE A 181 -4.04 8.38 2.66
CA ILE A 181 -2.82 8.86 3.30
C ILE A 181 -3.21 9.72 4.49
N THR A 182 -2.67 9.44 5.66
CA THR A 182 -2.88 10.29 6.84
C THR A 182 -2.22 11.65 6.63
N ASN A 183 -3.00 12.72 6.75
CA ASN A 183 -2.55 14.12 6.72
C ASN A 183 -1.79 14.54 5.44
N PRO A 184 -2.48 14.73 4.30
CA PRO A 184 -1.88 15.24 3.07
C PRO A 184 -1.70 16.78 3.06
N GLU A 185 -1.73 17.47 4.21
CA GLU A 185 -1.51 18.92 4.24
C GLU A 185 -0.11 19.28 3.72
N SER A 186 0.02 20.52 3.23
CA SER A 186 1.29 21.02 2.69
C SER A 186 2.38 20.99 3.76
N ILE A 187 3.43 20.21 3.52
CA ILE A 187 4.59 20.06 4.37
C ILE A 187 5.51 21.25 4.13
N VAL A 188 5.63 22.16 5.10
CA VAL A 188 6.65 23.22 5.05
C VAL A 188 8.01 22.62 5.39
N ILE A 189 9.00 22.80 4.50
CA ILE A 189 10.36 22.28 4.67
C ILE A 189 11.18 23.25 5.51
N GLY A 190 11.12 23.13 6.84
CA GLY A 190 11.77 24.09 7.74
C GLY A 190 13.29 23.95 7.92
N ALA A 191 13.96 23.02 7.22
CA ALA A 191 15.38 22.72 7.43
C ALA A 191 16.09 22.24 6.16
N VAL A 192 17.43 22.34 6.16
CA VAL A 192 18.32 21.77 5.11
C VAL A 192 17.97 20.31 4.82
N SER A 193 17.66 19.54 5.87
CA SER A 193 17.18 18.17 5.77
C SER A 193 15.93 18.01 6.62
N ASP A 194 14.84 17.58 6.00
CA ASP A 194 13.60 17.24 6.70
C ASP A 194 13.25 15.77 6.43
N TYR A 195 12.59 15.13 7.38
CA TYR A 195 12.15 13.75 7.30
C TYR A 195 10.75 13.60 7.86
N ARG A 196 9.82 13.18 6.99
CA ARG A 196 8.41 13.02 7.32
C ARG A 196 7.98 11.58 7.08
N LYS A 197 6.98 11.15 7.84
CA LYS A 197 6.35 9.83 7.67
C LYS A 197 4.85 10.00 7.57
N PHE A 198 4.28 9.34 6.59
CA PHE A 198 2.85 9.30 6.36
C PHE A 198 2.38 7.85 6.38
N LYS A 199 1.25 7.57 7.01
CA LYS A 199 0.66 6.25 6.97
C LYS A 199 -0.19 6.15 5.71
N ILE A 200 0.11 5.16 4.87
CA ILE A 200 -0.71 4.78 3.72
C ILE A 200 -1.55 3.58 4.11
N ILE A 201 -2.86 3.67 3.93
CA ILE A 201 -3.79 2.59 4.25
C ILE A 201 -4.54 2.21 2.99
N THR A 202 -4.26 1.00 2.50
CA THR A 202 -4.92 0.47 1.30
C THR A 202 -6.29 -0.09 1.66
N ARG A 203 -7.28 0.11 0.78
CA ARG A 203 -8.66 -0.38 0.91
C ARG A 203 -8.86 -1.66 0.10
N ASP A 204 -9.98 -2.33 0.32
CA ASP A 204 -10.38 -3.49 -0.49
C ASP A 204 -10.69 -3.03 -1.91
N ILE A 205 -10.04 -3.65 -2.90
CA ILE A 205 -10.22 -3.28 -4.31
C ILE A 205 -11.24 -4.18 -4.99
N LYS A 206 -12.04 -3.60 -5.91
CA LYS A 206 -13.10 -4.34 -6.63
C LYS A 206 -12.55 -5.29 -7.69
N THR A 207 -11.33 -5.05 -8.16
CA THR A 207 -10.63 -5.80 -9.22
C THR A 207 -9.52 -6.68 -8.65
N ARG A 208 -8.82 -7.43 -9.52
CA ARG A 208 -7.63 -8.22 -9.11
C ARG A 208 -6.43 -7.34 -8.75
N SER A 209 -6.34 -6.18 -9.37
CA SER A 209 -5.33 -5.15 -9.14
C SER A 209 -5.92 -3.79 -9.49
N SER A 210 -5.49 -2.77 -8.78
CA SER A 210 -5.76 -1.37 -9.10
C SER A 210 -4.44 -0.63 -9.20
N SER A 211 -4.33 0.29 -10.15
CA SER A 211 -3.21 1.23 -10.25
C SER A 211 -3.70 2.58 -9.76
N ALA A 212 -2.87 3.20 -8.94
CA ALA A 212 -3.19 4.38 -8.18
C ALA A 212 -1.99 5.33 -8.22
N TYR A 213 -2.21 6.64 -8.18
CA TYR A 213 -1.12 7.60 -8.29
C TYR A 213 -1.01 8.47 -7.04
N LEU A 214 0.23 8.61 -6.58
CA LEU A 214 0.64 9.56 -5.55
C LEU A 214 1.34 10.72 -6.25
N LYS A 215 0.71 11.88 -6.23
CA LYS A 215 1.24 13.10 -6.84
C LYS A 215 1.94 13.94 -5.77
N LEU A 216 3.24 14.18 -5.95
CA LEU A 216 4.03 15.05 -5.10
C LEU A 216 4.24 16.38 -5.81
N ILE A 217 3.77 17.46 -5.20
CA ILE A 217 3.87 18.80 -5.77
C ILE A 217 4.70 19.65 -4.80
N SER A 218 5.82 20.18 -5.27
CA SER A 218 6.58 21.19 -4.52
C SER A 218 6.19 22.59 -4.98
N TYR A 219 5.95 23.46 -4.01
CA TYR A 219 5.67 24.87 -4.23
C TYR A 219 6.82 25.70 -3.72
N LYS A 220 7.10 26.79 -4.42
CA LYS A 220 7.88 27.91 -3.91
C LYS A 220 6.92 29.04 -3.54
N ASN A 221 6.91 29.37 -2.27
CA ASN A 221 6.12 30.44 -1.68
C ASN A 221 6.85 31.77 -1.94
N ASP A 222 6.38 32.53 -2.92
CA ASP A 222 6.87 33.88 -3.21
C ASP A 222 5.97 34.95 -2.55
N GLY A 223 5.37 34.62 -1.39
CA GLY A 223 4.61 35.50 -0.52
C GLY A 223 3.11 35.56 -0.83
N SER A 224 2.71 35.80 -2.08
CA SER A 224 1.28 35.91 -2.47
C SER A 224 0.82 34.88 -3.49
N ASN A 225 1.75 34.26 -4.21
CA ASN A 225 1.46 33.22 -5.21
C ASN A 225 2.38 32.03 -4.97
N ASP A 226 1.78 30.86 -4.73
CA ASP A 226 2.51 29.61 -4.72
C ASP A 226 2.81 29.19 -6.17
N THR A 227 4.10 29.13 -6.52
CA THR A 227 4.52 28.67 -7.84
C THR A 227 4.92 27.20 -7.77
N VAL A 228 4.32 26.37 -8.62
CA VAL A 228 4.68 24.95 -8.73
C VAL A 228 6.10 24.86 -9.30
N ARG A 229 7.00 24.24 -8.52
CA ARG A 229 8.42 24.08 -8.88
C ARG A 229 8.69 22.70 -9.47
N TYR A 230 8.09 21.68 -8.88
CA TYR A 230 8.27 20.29 -9.29
C TYR A 230 7.00 19.51 -9.04
N GLU A 231 6.71 18.59 -9.96
CA GLU A 231 5.56 17.69 -9.92
C GLU A 231 6.06 16.30 -10.29
N GLU A 232 5.86 15.33 -9.40
CA GLU A 232 6.21 13.93 -9.63
C GLU A 232 5.01 13.03 -9.37
N LEU A 233 4.81 12.05 -10.25
CA LEU A 233 3.76 11.04 -10.12
C LEU A 233 4.39 9.70 -9.76
N ILE A 234 4.09 9.21 -8.57
CA ILE A 234 4.50 7.89 -8.11
C ILE A 234 3.35 6.92 -8.29
N ARG A 235 3.58 5.87 -9.07
CA ARG A 235 2.59 4.83 -9.30
C ARG A 235 2.62 3.79 -8.19
N LEU A 236 1.44 3.50 -7.65
CA LEU A 236 1.16 2.47 -6.66
C LEU A 236 0.29 1.38 -7.31
N ASP A 237 0.80 0.17 -7.44
CA ASP A 237 0.05 -0.98 -7.93
C ASP A 237 -0.46 -1.80 -6.74
N ILE A 238 -1.72 -1.65 -6.40
CA ILE A 238 -2.39 -2.34 -5.30
C ILE A 238 -2.92 -3.67 -5.81
N LYS A 239 -2.43 -4.79 -5.25
CA LYS A 239 -2.87 -6.14 -5.59
C LYS A 239 -3.84 -6.68 -4.58
N ARG A 240 -4.86 -7.39 -5.08
CA ARG A 240 -5.78 -8.13 -4.25
C ARG A 240 -5.03 -9.19 -3.46
N SER A 241 -5.30 -9.29 -2.16
CA SER A 241 -4.60 -10.24 -1.30
C SER A 241 -5.16 -11.63 -1.56
N SER A 242 -4.40 -12.49 -2.24
CA SER A 242 -4.83 -13.86 -2.55
C SER A 242 -5.13 -14.67 -1.30
N SER A 243 -4.48 -14.36 -0.18
CA SER A 243 -4.73 -14.98 1.12
C SER A 243 -6.19 -14.87 1.55
N LYS A 244 -6.84 -13.72 1.32
CA LYS A 244 -8.26 -13.53 1.69
C LYS A 244 -9.17 -14.52 0.98
N LEU A 245 -8.94 -14.76 -0.31
CA LEU A 245 -9.74 -15.71 -1.10
C LEU A 245 -9.55 -17.15 -0.59
N TYR A 246 -8.30 -17.58 -0.37
CA TYR A 246 -8.04 -18.93 0.13
C TYR A 246 -8.55 -19.13 1.56
N THR A 247 -8.44 -18.11 2.42
CA THR A 247 -9.02 -18.12 3.76
C THR A 247 -10.53 -18.26 3.70
N PHE A 248 -11.21 -17.48 2.85
CA PHE A 248 -12.66 -17.59 2.65
C PHE A 248 -13.08 -18.97 2.12
N ILE A 249 -12.39 -19.50 1.11
CA ILE A 249 -12.67 -20.83 0.56
C ILE A 249 -12.46 -21.90 1.64
N GLY A 250 -11.33 -21.87 2.36
CA GLY A 250 -11.02 -22.83 3.40
C GLY A 250 -12.07 -22.84 4.52
N ILE A 251 -12.47 -21.66 4.99
CA ILE A 251 -13.53 -21.51 6.01
C ILE A 251 -14.88 -22.03 5.48
N SER A 252 -15.21 -21.73 4.22
CA SER A 252 -16.47 -22.18 3.60
C SER A 252 -16.53 -23.71 3.43
N VAL A 253 -15.39 -24.36 3.15
CA VAL A 253 -15.30 -25.82 3.10
C VAL A 253 -15.66 -26.44 4.45
N PHE A 254 -15.21 -25.87 5.58
CA PHE A 254 -15.63 -26.33 6.92
C PHE A 254 -17.15 -26.19 7.14
N GLY A 255 -17.77 -25.14 6.62
CA GLY A 255 -19.23 -24.97 6.68
C GLY A 255 -19.97 -26.06 5.89
N VAL A 256 -19.53 -26.34 4.66
CA VAL A 256 -20.12 -27.42 3.83
C VAL A 256 -19.91 -28.80 4.46
N LEU A 257 -18.71 -29.08 4.97
CA LEU A 257 -18.44 -30.33 5.69
C LEU A 257 -19.30 -30.46 6.95
N GLY A 258 -19.43 -29.39 7.73
CA GLY A 258 -20.26 -29.36 8.93
C GLY A 258 -21.73 -29.65 8.64
N THR A 259 -22.32 -28.98 7.65
CA THR A 259 -23.71 -29.25 7.22
C THR A 259 -23.92 -30.66 6.69
N SER A 260 -22.95 -31.19 5.92
CA SER A 260 -22.99 -32.56 5.39
C SER A 260 -22.94 -33.61 6.51
N LEU A 261 -22.05 -33.44 7.48
CA LEU A 261 -21.93 -34.31 8.66
C LEU A 261 -23.17 -34.23 9.56
N LEU A 262 -23.78 -33.05 9.69
CA LEU A 262 -25.04 -32.89 10.41
C LEU A 262 -26.18 -33.66 9.73
N ALA A 263 -26.30 -33.56 8.40
CA ALA A 263 -27.30 -34.30 7.62
C ALA A 263 -27.11 -35.82 7.74
N LEU A 264 -25.86 -36.31 7.68
CA LEU A 264 -25.55 -37.72 7.93
C LEU A 264 -25.90 -38.15 9.36
N SER A 265 -25.65 -37.31 10.35
CA SER A 265 -26.00 -37.59 11.74
C SER A 265 -27.50 -37.75 11.92
N VAL A 266 -28.30 -36.85 11.33
CA VAL A 266 -29.77 -36.92 11.30
C VAL A 266 -30.25 -38.17 10.55
N SER A 267 -29.60 -38.54 9.44
CA SER A 267 -29.99 -39.76 8.71
C SER A 267 -29.74 -41.03 9.52
N GLN A 268 -28.72 -41.05 10.38
CA GLN A 268 -28.44 -42.19 11.27
C GLN A 268 -29.47 -42.29 12.40
N LEU A 269 -29.93 -41.17 12.95
CA LEU A 269 -31.02 -41.14 13.94
C LEU A 269 -32.31 -41.78 13.44
N ASN A 270 -32.63 -41.59 12.15
CA ASN A 270 -33.86 -42.13 11.55
C ASN A 270 -33.81 -43.64 11.27
N LYS A 271 -32.66 -44.31 11.46
CA LYS A 271 -32.56 -45.77 11.31
C LYS A 271 -32.97 -46.48 12.60
N VAL A 272 -33.78 -47.53 12.46
CA VAL A 272 -34.35 -48.33 13.56
C VAL A 272 -33.28 -48.93 14.49
N ASN A 273 -32.05 -49.15 14.00
CA ASN A 273 -30.89 -49.60 14.78
C ASN A 273 -29.74 -48.59 14.71
N ALA A 274 -29.99 -47.32 15.05
CA ALA A 274 -28.97 -46.28 15.08
C ALA A 274 -27.83 -46.63 16.04
N ASN A 275 -26.62 -46.81 15.51
CA ASN A 275 -25.45 -47.05 16.35
C ASN A 275 -25.01 -45.76 17.05
N ARG A 276 -25.40 -45.61 18.33
CA ARG A 276 -25.12 -44.42 19.14
C ARG A 276 -23.63 -44.09 19.23
N SER A 277 -22.73 -45.07 19.12
CA SER A 277 -21.28 -44.84 19.16
C SER A 277 -20.73 -44.11 17.93
N ILE A 278 -21.45 -44.13 16.80
CA ILE A 278 -21.09 -43.43 15.57
C ILE A 278 -21.79 -42.07 15.49
N PHE A 279 -23.03 -42.00 15.97
CA PHE A 279 -23.84 -40.77 15.91
C PHE A 279 -23.23 -39.62 16.72
N ILE A 280 -22.86 -39.85 17.98
CA ILE A 280 -22.38 -38.79 18.88
C ILE A 280 -21.08 -38.14 18.34
N PRO A 281 -20.05 -38.89 17.93
CA PRO A 281 -18.85 -38.30 17.34
C PRO A 281 -19.12 -37.52 16.04
N LEU A 282 -19.98 -38.03 15.16
CA LEU A 282 -20.36 -37.34 13.92
C LEU A 282 -21.04 -35.99 14.21
N LEU A 283 -21.95 -35.97 15.18
CA LEU A 283 -22.65 -34.75 15.58
C LEU A 283 -21.66 -33.73 16.18
N ILE A 284 -20.76 -34.16 17.05
CA ILE A 284 -19.73 -33.27 17.63
C ILE A 284 -18.83 -32.69 16.53
N LEU A 285 -18.37 -33.52 15.60
CA LEU A 285 -17.52 -33.06 14.49
C LEU A 285 -18.26 -32.09 13.55
N ALA A 286 -19.55 -32.32 13.31
CA ALA A 286 -20.41 -31.41 12.56
C ALA A 286 -20.49 -30.03 13.24
N LEU A 287 -20.76 -30.01 14.55
CA LEU A 287 -20.86 -28.78 15.34
C LEU A 287 -19.53 -28.03 15.41
N ILE A 288 -18.39 -28.71 15.60
CA ILE A 288 -17.06 -28.10 15.59
C ILE A 288 -16.77 -27.46 14.23
N SER A 289 -17.07 -28.17 13.14
CA SER A 289 -16.83 -27.66 11.77
C SER A 289 -17.68 -26.42 11.47
N LEU A 290 -18.96 -26.43 11.88
CA LEU A 290 -19.84 -25.27 11.78
C LEU A 290 -19.35 -24.11 12.65
N LEU A 291 -18.87 -24.38 13.86
CA LEU A 291 -18.33 -23.36 14.75
C LEU A 291 -17.08 -22.71 14.16
N ILE A 292 -16.13 -23.50 13.64
CA ILE A 292 -14.92 -23.00 12.96
C ILE A 292 -15.32 -22.15 11.74
N SER A 293 -16.28 -22.63 10.94
CA SER A 293 -16.80 -21.87 9.79
C SER A 293 -17.41 -20.53 10.24
N ALA A 294 -18.24 -20.54 11.29
CA ALA A 294 -18.91 -19.34 11.79
C ALA A 294 -17.92 -18.33 12.36
N ILE A 295 -16.97 -18.77 13.20
CA ILE A 295 -15.92 -17.92 13.77
C ILE A 295 -15.02 -17.37 12.67
N GLY A 296 -14.63 -18.21 11.70
CA GLY A 296 -13.81 -17.80 10.58
C GLY A 296 -14.51 -16.75 9.72
N GLN A 297 -15.77 -16.98 9.34
CA GLN A 297 -16.56 -16.02 8.56
C GLN A 297 -16.78 -14.72 9.35
N PHE A 298 -17.04 -14.81 10.65
CA PHE A 298 -17.14 -13.66 11.53
C PHE A 298 -15.87 -12.81 11.48
N HIS A 299 -14.70 -13.41 11.66
CA HIS A 299 -13.44 -12.68 11.63
C HIS A 299 -13.14 -12.09 10.24
N PHE A 300 -13.50 -12.82 9.18
CA PHE A 300 -13.27 -12.40 7.80
C PHE A 300 -14.15 -11.22 7.36
N PHE A 301 -15.44 -11.20 7.73
CA PHE A 301 -16.41 -10.21 7.25
C PHE A 301 -16.66 -9.03 8.21
N ASN A 302 -16.28 -9.14 9.48
CA ASN A 302 -16.65 -8.12 10.47
C ASN A 302 -15.65 -6.99 10.62
N LYS A 303 -14.46 -7.07 10.01
CA LYS A 303 -13.56 -5.92 9.99
C LYS A 303 -14.09 -4.92 8.98
N ARG A 304 -14.37 -3.71 9.44
CA ARG A 304 -14.81 -2.60 8.60
C ARG A 304 -13.96 -1.38 8.86
N ASN A 305 -13.48 -0.78 7.78
CA ASN A 305 -12.63 0.38 7.79
C ASN A 305 -13.45 1.59 7.34
N TYR A 306 -13.34 2.71 8.04
CA TYR A 306 -14.04 3.95 7.74
C TYR A 306 -13.07 5.12 7.80
N HIS A 307 -13.31 6.09 6.94
CA HIS A 307 -12.62 7.38 6.98
C HIS A 307 -13.68 8.46 7.12
N SER A 308 -13.41 9.44 7.99
CA SER A 308 -14.26 10.61 8.14
C SER A 308 -13.38 11.84 8.32
N ASP A 309 -13.84 12.94 7.70
CA ASP A 309 -13.40 14.28 8.07
C ASP A 309 -13.76 14.52 9.55
N GLY A 310 -12.86 15.18 10.28
CA GLY A 310 -13.04 15.48 11.70
C GLY A 310 -14.22 16.41 11.98
N ARG A 311 -14.69 17.18 10.99
CA ARG A 311 -15.92 17.99 11.08
C ARG A 311 -17.18 17.17 11.37
N HIS A 312 -17.19 15.89 11.03
CA HIS A 312 -18.30 14.97 11.30
C HIS A 312 -18.12 14.15 12.58
N PHE A 313 -17.01 14.33 13.30
CA PHE A 313 -16.73 13.60 14.51
C PHE A 313 -17.40 14.26 15.71
N ASN A 314 -18.26 13.52 16.41
CA ASN A 314 -18.81 13.97 17.69
C ASN A 314 -17.83 13.67 18.84
N MET A 315 -17.29 14.72 19.46
CA MET A 315 -16.35 14.62 20.59
C MET A 315 -17.00 14.22 21.93
N GLU A 316 -18.33 14.22 22.03
CA GLU A 316 -19.06 14.00 23.30
C GLU A 316 -18.61 12.73 24.04
N LYS A 317 -18.37 11.63 23.32
CA LYS A 317 -17.97 10.34 23.91
C LYS A 317 -16.47 10.24 24.26
N VAL A 318 -15.65 11.21 23.83
CA VAL A 318 -14.19 11.23 24.07
C VAL A 318 -13.73 12.47 24.83
N ARG A 319 -14.65 13.36 25.24
CA ARG A 319 -14.34 14.63 25.90
C ARG A 319 -13.51 14.48 27.17
N ASP A 320 -13.66 13.38 27.90
CA ASP A 320 -12.86 13.13 29.12
C ASP A 320 -11.41 12.73 28.81
N ALA A 321 -11.13 12.28 27.59
CA ALA A 321 -9.82 11.82 27.14
C ALA A 321 -9.12 12.81 26.18
N MET A 322 -9.84 13.81 25.67
CA MET A 322 -9.33 14.79 24.71
C MET A 322 -9.55 16.22 25.23
N PRO A 323 -8.52 17.09 25.24
CA PRO A 323 -8.66 18.47 25.66
C PRO A 323 -9.66 19.26 24.78
N ASP A 324 -10.43 20.18 25.36
CA ASP A 324 -11.41 21.00 24.63
C ASP A 324 -10.78 21.87 23.51
N ALA A 325 -9.48 22.17 23.62
CA ALA A 325 -8.73 22.95 22.62
C ALA A 325 -8.23 22.10 21.43
N MET A 326 -8.47 20.79 21.42
CA MET A 326 -8.05 19.88 20.37
C MET A 326 -9.10 19.84 19.25
N HIS A 327 -8.68 20.07 18.01
CA HIS A 327 -9.52 19.96 16.83
C HIS A 327 -9.12 18.73 16.02
N ILE A 328 -10.03 17.78 15.82
CA ILE A 328 -9.78 16.63 14.95
C ILE A 328 -9.90 17.11 13.49
N ASN A 329 -8.83 16.96 12.72
CA ASN A 329 -8.77 17.31 11.31
C ASN A 329 -9.31 16.14 10.47
N SER A 330 -8.83 14.93 10.74
CA SER A 330 -9.28 13.71 10.08
C SER A 330 -9.21 12.51 11.01
N LEU A 331 -10.01 11.49 10.69
CA LEU A 331 -10.08 10.26 11.45
C LEU A 331 -10.14 9.06 10.53
N TYR A 332 -9.25 8.10 10.80
CA TYR A 332 -9.34 6.77 10.24
C TYR A 332 -9.73 5.75 11.31
N THR A 333 -10.81 5.03 11.09
CA THR A 333 -11.37 4.08 12.05
C THR A 333 -11.34 2.67 11.48
N THR A 334 -10.78 1.72 12.24
CA THR A 334 -10.92 0.28 12.00
C THR A 334 -11.81 -0.30 13.10
N SER A 335 -12.93 -0.91 12.73
CA SER A 335 -13.88 -1.48 13.68
C SER A 335 -14.24 -2.92 13.37
N SER A 336 -14.40 -3.72 14.41
CA SER A 336 -15.00 -5.06 14.35
C SER A 336 -16.50 -4.93 14.62
N VAL A 337 -17.32 -5.11 13.59
CA VAL A 337 -18.77 -4.91 13.65
C VAL A 337 -19.50 -6.19 13.29
N MET A 338 -20.27 -6.74 14.24
CA MET A 338 -21.19 -7.83 13.99
C MET A 338 -22.57 -7.27 13.60
N GLU A 339 -23.08 -7.69 12.46
CA GLU A 339 -24.42 -7.33 11.99
C GLU A 339 -25.43 -8.43 12.35
N ILE A 340 -26.53 -8.06 13.02
CA ILE A 340 -27.66 -8.93 13.35
C ILE A 340 -28.87 -8.46 12.55
N PRO A 341 -29.16 -9.05 11.37
CA PRO A 341 -30.26 -8.64 10.52
C PRO A 341 -31.60 -9.28 10.96
N ILE A 342 -32.66 -8.48 10.96
CA ILE A 342 -34.05 -8.93 11.07
C ILE A 342 -34.76 -8.53 9.78
N LYS A 343 -35.11 -9.50 8.95
CA LYS A 343 -35.73 -9.28 7.63
C LYS A 343 -37.05 -10.02 7.51
N ALA A 344 -38.06 -9.33 7.00
CA ALA A 344 -39.26 -9.94 6.46
C ALA A 344 -39.04 -10.21 4.97
N ARG A 345 -39.40 -11.41 4.51
CA ARG A 345 -39.32 -11.81 3.10
C ARG A 345 -40.71 -12.21 2.62
N TYR A 346 -41.12 -11.67 1.48
CA TYR A 346 -42.40 -11.96 0.84
C TYR A 346 -42.15 -12.53 -0.56
N HIS A 347 -42.62 -13.75 -0.80
CA HIS A 347 -42.58 -14.40 -2.11
C HIS A 347 -43.79 -13.95 -2.92
N PHE A 348 -43.58 -13.10 -3.91
CA PHE A 348 -44.66 -12.53 -4.73
C PHE A 348 -44.89 -13.30 -6.04
N LEU A 349 -43.93 -14.12 -6.47
CA LEU A 349 -44.10 -15.01 -7.63
C LEU A 349 -43.53 -16.39 -7.32
N LEU A 350 -44.38 -17.41 -7.41
CA LEU A 350 -44.02 -18.81 -7.20
C LEU A 350 -44.24 -19.56 -8.52
N LEU A 351 -43.16 -19.97 -9.18
CA LEU A 351 -43.17 -20.79 -10.39
C LEU A 351 -42.66 -22.19 -10.07
N LYS A 352 -42.94 -23.17 -10.94
CA LYS A 352 -42.58 -24.58 -10.71
C LYS A 352 -41.10 -24.83 -10.36
N LYS A 353 -40.19 -24.02 -10.91
CA LYS A 353 -38.74 -24.14 -10.68
C LYS A 353 -38.09 -22.84 -10.20
N SER A 354 -38.85 -21.76 -10.06
CA SER A 354 -38.30 -20.45 -9.70
C SER A 354 -39.23 -19.65 -8.80
N ASN A 355 -38.64 -18.90 -7.87
CA ASN A 355 -39.39 -18.04 -6.97
C ASN A 355 -38.79 -16.63 -6.99
N LEU A 356 -39.64 -15.62 -7.08
CA LEU A 356 -39.25 -14.23 -6.82
C LEU A 356 -39.75 -13.80 -5.45
N SER A 357 -38.93 -13.04 -4.76
CA SER A 357 -39.22 -12.49 -3.44
C SER A 357 -38.73 -11.06 -3.32
N ALA A 358 -39.41 -10.30 -2.47
CA ALA A 358 -38.93 -9.02 -1.97
C ALA A 358 -38.62 -9.17 -0.49
N SER A 359 -37.56 -8.52 -0.02
CA SER A 359 -37.19 -8.51 1.40
C SER A 359 -37.04 -7.08 1.89
N ALA A 360 -37.46 -6.83 3.13
CA ALA A 360 -37.25 -5.56 3.82
C ALA A 360 -37.00 -5.82 5.30
N GLY A 361 -36.14 -5.03 5.93
CA GLY A 361 -35.78 -5.27 7.33
C GLY A 361 -34.82 -4.26 7.91
N THR A 362 -34.47 -4.46 9.18
CA THR A 362 -33.48 -3.64 9.88
C THR A 362 -32.40 -4.52 10.46
N SER A 363 -31.19 -3.99 10.62
CA SER A 363 -30.09 -4.65 11.29
C SER A 363 -29.69 -3.91 12.57
N ALA A 364 -29.30 -4.67 13.59
CA ALA A 364 -28.56 -4.17 14.73
C ALA A 364 -27.05 -4.37 14.51
N TYR A 365 -26.23 -3.41 14.94
CA TYR A 365 -24.77 -3.52 14.91
C TYR A 365 -24.23 -3.66 16.33
N LEU A 366 -23.37 -4.66 16.54
CA LEU A 366 -22.58 -4.81 17.75
C LEU A 366 -21.12 -4.53 17.39
N ILE A 367 -20.61 -3.38 17.84
CA ILE A 367 -19.22 -2.98 17.66
C ILE A 367 -18.45 -3.52 18.87
N THR A 368 -17.51 -4.44 18.63
CA THR A 368 -16.77 -5.12 19.71
C THR A 368 -15.40 -4.52 19.97
N ALA A 369 -14.77 -3.98 18.94
CA ALA A 369 -13.49 -3.30 19.03
C ALA A 369 -13.44 -2.19 17.99
N GLN A 370 -12.84 -1.07 18.36
CA GLN A 370 -12.65 0.09 17.51
C GLN A 370 -11.25 0.66 17.77
N GLN A 371 -10.45 0.78 16.72
CA GLN A 371 -9.21 1.54 16.72
C GLN A 371 -9.42 2.77 15.86
N ASN A 372 -9.04 3.92 16.41
CA ASN A 372 -9.15 5.22 15.77
C ASN A 372 -7.76 5.84 15.70
N ASP A 373 -7.29 6.11 14.50
CA ASP A 373 -6.11 6.92 14.26
C ASP A 373 -6.60 8.34 13.98
N TYR A 374 -6.33 9.24 14.93
CA TYR A 374 -6.73 10.64 14.89
C TYR A 374 -5.56 11.48 14.38
N ASP A 375 -5.90 12.41 13.50
CA ASP A 375 -5.05 13.54 13.15
C ASP A 375 -5.72 14.79 13.71
N ALA A 376 -5.08 15.44 14.68
CA ALA A 376 -5.67 16.57 15.37
C ALA A 376 -4.70 17.74 15.46
N SER A 377 -5.23 18.94 15.44
CA SER A 377 -4.50 20.17 15.71
C SER A 377 -4.77 20.65 17.13
N MET A 378 -3.71 21.06 17.83
CA MET A 378 -3.78 21.67 19.15
C MET A 378 -2.78 22.82 19.22
N TYR A 379 -3.28 24.04 19.50
CA TYR A 379 -2.49 25.27 19.53
C TYR A 379 -1.65 25.51 18.25
N GLY A 380 -2.17 25.13 17.08
CA GLY A 380 -1.49 25.28 15.79
C GLY A 380 -0.46 24.19 15.47
N ASN A 381 -0.27 23.21 16.36
CA ASN A 381 0.54 22.03 16.10
C ASN A 381 -0.34 20.84 15.72
N ASN A 382 -0.02 20.18 14.62
CA ASN A 382 -0.68 18.92 14.22
C ASN A 382 0.00 17.74 14.94
N GLU A 383 -0.79 16.92 15.61
CA GLU A 383 -0.37 15.72 16.31
C GLU A 383 -1.20 14.51 15.87
N GLN A 384 -0.55 13.34 15.85
CA GLN A 384 -1.19 12.06 15.57
C GLN A 384 -1.25 11.22 16.83
N PHE A 385 -2.40 10.63 17.10
CA PHE A 385 -2.56 9.68 18.19
C PHE A 385 -3.53 8.58 17.84
N THR A 386 -3.33 7.42 18.45
CA THR A 386 -4.19 6.24 18.25
C THR A 386 -5.00 6.00 19.52
N GLY A 387 -6.32 6.03 19.41
CA GLY A 387 -7.24 5.58 20.45
C GLY A 387 -7.70 4.15 20.20
N MET A 388 -7.63 3.30 21.23
CA MET A 388 -8.20 1.95 21.20
C MET A 388 -9.39 1.87 22.14
N TYR A 389 -10.53 1.45 21.62
CA TYR A 389 -11.78 1.33 22.34
C TYR A 389 -12.31 -0.10 22.20
N THR A 390 -12.35 -0.82 23.31
CA THR A 390 -12.81 -2.22 23.38
C THR A 390 -14.20 -2.34 24.02
N LYS A 391 -14.89 -1.22 24.21
CA LYS A 391 -16.22 -1.20 24.81
C LYS A 391 -17.25 -1.64 23.76
N ASN A 392 -18.00 -2.69 24.09
CA ASN A 392 -19.10 -3.16 23.26
C ASN A 392 -20.17 -2.07 23.11
N GLU A 393 -20.42 -1.63 21.88
CA GLU A 393 -21.48 -0.68 21.55
C GLU A 393 -22.56 -1.39 20.72
N PHE A 394 -23.81 -1.35 21.19
CA PHE A 394 -24.95 -1.94 20.52
C PHE A 394 -25.84 -0.86 19.91
N LEU A 395 -25.94 -0.85 18.58
CA LEU A 395 -26.70 0.10 17.79
C LEU A 395 -27.93 -0.59 17.20
N LEU A 396 -29.11 -0.20 17.66
CA LEU A 396 -30.39 -0.66 17.11
C LEU A 396 -31.41 0.48 17.04
N PRO A 397 -32.02 0.73 15.87
CA PRO A 397 -31.68 0.21 14.55
C PRO A 397 -30.42 0.89 13.98
N ALA A 398 -29.54 0.13 13.33
CA ALA A 398 -28.33 0.66 12.69
C ALA A 398 -28.53 0.92 11.19
N VAL A 399 -29.12 -0.03 10.49
CA VAL A 399 -29.25 -0.01 9.02
C VAL A 399 -30.60 -0.57 8.60
N PHE A 400 -31.24 0.08 7.64
CA PHE A 400 -32.40 -0.45 6.93
C PHE A 400 -31.96 -1.21 5.67
N ASN A 401 -32.53 -2.37 5.43
CA ASN A 401 -32.19 -3.26 4.32
C ASN A 401 -33.41 -3.47 3.43
N ILE A 402 -33.22 -3.37 2.12
CA ILE A 402 -34.22 -3.75 1.11
C ILE A 402 -33.54 -4.69 0.12
N GLY A 403 -34.23 -5.73 -0.35
CA GLY A 403 -33.68 -6.68 -1.31
C GLY A 403 -34.72 -7.28 -2.24
N LEU A 404 -34.25 -7.82 -3.35
CA LEU A 404 -35.03 -8.59 -4.30
C LEU A 404 -34.35 -9.95 -4.47
N GLY A 405 -35.03 -11.04 -4.17
CA GLY A 405 -34.50 -12.39 -4.27
C GLY A 405 -35.06 -13.15 -5.46
N TYR A 406 -34.20 -13.83 -6.20
CA TYR A 406 -34.56 -14.84 -7.20
C TYR A 406 -33.97 -16.19 -6.79
N GLU A 407 -34.81 -17.20 -6.66
CA GLU A 407 -34.42 -18.57 -6.35
C GLU A 407 -34.76 -19.48 -7.53
N TYR A 408 -33.87 -20.40 -7.88
CA TYR A 408 -34.05 -21.38 -8.95
C TYR A 408 -33.67 -22.78 -8.48
N ALA A 409 -34.59 -23.73 -8.63
CA ALA A 409 -34.39 -25.14 -8.32
C ALA A 409 -33.69 -25.85 -9.49
N ILE A 410 -32.43 -26.23 -9.27
CA ILE A 410 -31.61 -26.98 -10.25
C ILE A 410 -31.97 -28.46 -10.21
N ALA A 411 -32.22 -28.98 -9.01
CA ALA A 411 -32.64 -30.35 -8.77
C ALA A 411 -33.61 -30.39 -7.57
N ASP A 412 -34.23 -31.52 -7.32
CA ASP A 412 -35.25 -31.69 -6.27
C ASP A 412 -34.78 -31.32 -4.85
N ARG A 413 -33.46 -31.18 -4.63
CA ARG A 413 -32.84 -30.80 -3.35
C ARG A 413 -31.78 -29.70 -3.45
N LEU A 414 -31.63 -29.08 -4.62
CA LEU A 414 -30.60 -28.07 -4.85
C LEU A 414 -31.21 -26.81 -5.46
N ASN A 415 -31.19 -25.73 -4.69
CA ASN A 415 -31.64 -24.40 -5.12
C ASN A 415 -30.45 -23.44 -5.14
N ILE A 416 -30.41 -22.58 -6.15
CA ILE A 416 -29.51 -21.41 -6.18
C ILE A 416 -30.37 -20.17 -6.00
N ALA A 417 -29.88 -19.24 -5.17
CA ALA A 417 -30.53 -17.96 -4.96
C ALA A 417 -29.57 -16.80 -5.20
N ALA A 418 -30.08 -15.73 -5.79
CA ALA A 418 -29.41 -14.45 -5.90
C ALA A 418 -30.30 -13.38 -5.25
N GLU A 419 -29.74 -12.57 -4.36
CA GLU A 419 -30.46 -11.49 -3.67
C GLU A 419 -29.65 -10.18 -3.76
N PRO A 420 -29.80 -9.38 -4.83
CA PRO A 420 -29.38 -7.99 -4.80
C PRO A 420 -30.06 -7.25 -3.64
N PHE A 421 -29.30 -6.42 -2.93
CA PHE A 421 -29.77 -5.69 -1.76
C PHE A 421 -29.20 -4.27 -1.70
N LEU A 422 -29.93 -3.39 -1.01
CA LEU A 422 -29.55 -2.03 -0.68
C LEU A 422 -29.55 -1.87 0.85
N LYS A 423 -28.50 -1.24 1.38
CA LYS A 423 -28.35 -0.91 2.81
C LYS A 423 -28.35 0.59 3.00
N ILE A 424 -29.27 1.09 3.81
CA ILE A 424 -29.41 2.51 4.14
C ILE A 424 -29.05 2.69 5.62
N PRO A 425 -27.95 3.40 5.93
CA PRO A 425 -27.56 3.66 7.30
C PRO A 425 -28.56 4.62 7.96
N LEU A 426 -29.05 4.24 9.14
CA LEU A 426 -30.01 5.03 9.92
C LEU A 426 -29.34 5.83 11.04
N ARG A 427 -28.11 5.44 11.42
CA ARG A 427 -27.30 6.08 12.47
C ARG A 427 -25.84 6.08 12.06
N GLY A 428 -25.09 7.06 12.58
CA GLY A 428 -23.64 7.04 12.53
C GLY A 428 -23.09 5.92 13.43
N MET A 429 -21.82 5.57 13.23
CA MET A 429 -21.21 4.45 13.93
C MET A 429 -20.02 4.85 14.80
N GLY A 430 -19.87 4.07 15.86
CA GLY A 430 -18.72 4.12 16.76
C GLY A 430 -18.68 5.37 17.62
N ILE A 431 -17.49 5.59 18.20
CA ILE A 431 -17.30 6.61 19.23
C ILE A 431 -17.50 8.06 18.72
N GLY A 432 -17.36 8.29 17.41
CA GLY A 432 -17.54 9.60 16.78
C GLY A 432 -18.91 9.84 16.16
N ASN A 433 -19.84 8.88 16.24
CA ASN A 433 -21.10 8.88 15.46
C ASN A 433 -20.85 9.16 13.97
N LEU A 434 -19.85 8.49 13.40
CA LEU A 434 -19.36 8.81 12.07
C LEU A 434 -20.40 8.47 11.00
N PRO A 435 -20.62 9.34 10.00
CA PRO A 435 -21.47 9.01 8.87
C PRO A 435 -20.86 7.83 8.12
N VAL A 436 -21.67 6.79 7.93
CA VAL A 436 -21.24 5.59 7.24
C VAL A 436 -21.84 5.62 5.86
N THR A 437 -21.07 5.92 4.85
CA THR A 437 -21.47 5.60 3.47
C THR A 437 -20.88 4.23 3.15
N SER A 438 -21.75 3.22 2.97
CA SER A 438 -21.28 1.93 2.45
C SER A 438 -20.79 2.13 1.01
N ALA A 439 -19.55 1.73 0.73
CA ALA A 439 -18.97 1.72 -0.62
C ALA A 439 -19.41 0.52 -1.47
#